data_AF-A0A918RUF6-F1
#
_entry.id   AF-A0A918RUF6-F1
#
_cell.length_a   1.000
_cell.length_b   1.000
_cell.length_c   1.000
_cell.angle_alpha   90.00
_cell.angle_beta   90.00
_cell.angle_gamma   90.00
#
_symmetry.space_group_name_H-M   'P 1'
#
loop_
_entity.id
_entity.type
_entity.pdbx_description
1 polymer ?
#
loop_
_entity_poly.entity_id
_entity_poly.type
_entity_poly.pdbx_seq_one_letter_code
_entity_poly.pdbx_strand_id
1 'polypeptide(L)'
;MKLTWFGGTTLRLHIGGEVIVTDADGAEHGIERTELLGAADRELPLKAPRSLAVANLKNWRPARRGSALEDDTAPDVQLFDAGGAILIDAPGEKTLLIVTGDVEAPGRWILDAVVVLFGDGEALMRRGRGLLGTLPPKVLVLAGEAGDVEAAFADLRELLEDTALLAMEKGLALEI
;
A
#
# COMPACT_ATOMS: atom_id res chain seq x y z
N MET A 1 5.52 2.55 10.14
CA MET A 1 5.48 3.24 8.82
C MET A 1 4.52 4.43 8.82
N LYS A 2 4.61 5.35 7.85
CA LYS A 2 3.68 6.49 7.71
C LYS A 2 3.22 6.70 6.27
N LEU A 3 1.93 6.94 6.07
CA LEU A 3 1.27 7.08 4.77
C LEU A 3 0.56 8.45 4.70
N THR A 4 0.76 9.22 3.64
CA THR A 4 -0.04 10.44 3.38
C THR A 4 -0.59 10.37 1.96
N TRP A 5 -1.90 10.55 1.81
CA TRP A 5 -2.58 10.50 0.52
C TRP A 5 -2.93 11.88 0.00
N PHE A 6 -2.68 12.11 -1.28
CA PHE A 6 -2.82 13.42 -1.93
C PHE A 6 -3.81 13.41 -3.09
N GLY A 7 -4.64 12.36 -3.19
CA GLY A 7 -5.60 12.17 -4.28
C GLY A 7 -5.15 11.10 -5.28
N GLY A 8 -6.12 10.55 -6.00
CA GLY A 8 -5.87 9.49 -6.99
C GLY A 8 -5.05 8.34 -6.40
N THR A 9 -3.91 8.06 -7.02
CA THR A 9 -2.93 7.04 -6.57
C THR A 9 -1.67 7.66 -5.97
N THR A 10 -1.70 8.96 -5.65
CA THR A 10 -0.56 9.70 -5.11
C THR A 10 -0.47 9.54 -3.60
N LEU A 11 0.51 8.73 -3.15
CA LEU A 11 0.92 8.58 -1.77
C LEU A 11 2.35 9.08 -1.57
N ARG A 12 2.61 9.68 -0.41
CA ARG A 12 3.95 9.73 0.20
C ARG A 12 4.03 8.68 1.30
N LEU A 13 5.05 7.85 1.24
CA LEU A 13 5.29 6.71 2.13
C LEU A 13 6.61 6.98 2.86
N HIS A 14 6.61 6.91 4.19
CA HIS A 14 7.84 6.79 4.97
C HIS A 14 7.92 5.35 5.49
N ILE A 15 8.88 4.59 4.97
CA ILE A 15 9.01 3.16 5.25
C ILE A 15 10.48 2.75 5.21
N GLY A 16 10.95 2.03 6.24
CA GLY A 16 12.31 1.50 6.27
C GLY A 16 13.42 2.57 6.22
N GLY A 17 13.13 3.80 6.65
CA GLY A 17 14.05 4.93 6.56
C GLY A 17 14.03 5.67 5.23
N GLU A 18 13.24 5.24 4.26
CA GLU A 18 13.09 5.89 2.95
C GLU A 18 11.75 6.61 2.80
N VAL A 19 11.75 7.64 1.95
CA VAL A 19 10.57 8.36 1.49
C VAL A 19 10.29 7.99 0.03
N ILE A 20 9.17 7.32 -0.21
CA ILE A 20 8.71 6.93 -1.55
C ILE A 20 7.47 7.73 -1.89
N VAL A 21 7.44 8.36 -3.08
CA VAL A 21 6.26 9.04 -3.60
C VAL A 21 5.72 8.28 -4.81
N THR A 22 4.43 8.02 -4.83
CA THR A 22 3.76 7.32 -5.94
C THR A 22 3.04 8.30 -6.86
N ASP A 23 3.08 8.06 -8.17
CA ASP A 23 2.39 8.84 -9.21
C ASP A 23 2.32 10.36 -8.91
N ALA A 24 3.46 11.04 -8.77
CA ALA A 24 3.50 12.42 -8.26
C ALA A 24 2.69 13.41 -9.11
N ASP A 25 2.58 13.15 -10.42
CA ASP A 25 1.79 13.95 -11.36
C ASP A 25 0.27 13.80 -11.16
N GLY A 26 -0.17 12.81 -10.38
CA GLY A 26 -1.57 12.53 -10.07
C GLY A 26 -2.10 13.27 -8.84
N ALA A 27 -1.29 14.10 -8.19
CA ALA A 27 -1.69 14.85 -7.01
C ALA A 27 -2.85 15.81 -7.32
N GLU A 28 -3.70 16.06 -6.33
CA GLU A 28 -4.79 17.03 -6.49
C GLU A 28 -4.27 18.45 -6.77
N HIS A 29 -5.14 19.24 -7.41
CA HIS A 29 -4.90 20.63 -7.74
C HIS A 29 -4.45 21.45 -6.52
N GLY A 30 -3.34 22.17 -6.65
CA GLY A 30 -2.74 22.97 -5.58
C GLY A 30 -1.59 22.28 -4.83
N ILE A 31 -1.33 20.99 -5.09
CA ILE A 31 -0.15 20.30 -4.57
C ILE A 31 0.94 20.31 -5.65
N GLU A 32 2.07 20.95 -5.36
CA GLU A 32 3.17 21.04 -6.31
C GLU A 32 4.01 19.76 -6.33
N ARG A 33 4.23 19.21 -7.54
CA ARG A 33 5.10 18.04 -7.77
C ARG A 33 6.48 18.21 -7.14
N THR A 34 7.08 19.39 -7.27
CA THR A 34 8.42 19.69 -6.73
C THR A 34 8.44 19.62 -5.21
N GLU A 35 7.37 20.07 -4.54
CA GLU A 35 7.23 19.95 -3.09
C GLU A 35 7.04 18.49 -2.65
N LEU A 36 6.25 17.72 -3.42
CA LEU A 36 6.06 16.30 -3.17
C LEU A 36 7.37 15.52 -3.25
N LEU A 37 8.17 15.80 -4.27
CA LEU A 37 9.42 15.06 -4.53
C LEU A 37 10.64 15.63 -3.82
N GLY A 38 10.59 16.85 -3.29
CA GLY A 38 11.75 17.52 -2.69
C GLY A 38 12.39 16.77 -1.51
N ALA A 39 11.63 15.89 -0.84
CA ALA A 39 12.10 15.02 0.23
C ALA A 39 11.99 13.53 -0.10
N ALA A 40 11.69 13.17 -1.36
CA ALA A 40 11.52 11.79 -1.77
C ALA A 40 12.86 11.17 -2.19
N ASP A 41 13.17 9.99 -1.66
CA ASP A 41 14.31 9.20 -2.11
C ASP A 41 13.99 8.52 -3.45
N ARG A 42 12.73 8.11 -3.65
CA ARG A 42 12.27 7.45 -4.88
C ARG A 42 10.89 7.94 -5.31
N GLU A 43 10.71 8.07 -6.62
CA GLU A 43 9.41 8.18 -7.26
C GLU A 43 9.03 6.81 -7.84
N LEU A 44 7.80 6.38 -7.57
CA LEU A 44 7.28 5.09 -7.96
C LEU A 44 6.02 5.25 -8.83
N PRO A 45 6.14 5.11 -10.15
CA PRO A 45 4.96 5.12 -11.01
C PRO A 45 4.16 3.82 -10.85
N LEU A 46 2.91 3.94 -10.40
CA LEU A 46 2.00 2.81 -10.25
C LEU A 46 1.26 2.50 -11.57
N LYS A 47 1.09 3.52 -12.43
CA LYS A 47 0.36 3.43 -13.70
C LYS A 47 1.25 3.21 -14.94
N ALA A 48 2.57 3.36 -14.82
CA ALA A 48 3.49 3.22 -15.94
C ALA A 48 4.31 1.91 -15.86
N PRO A 49 4.83 1.41 -17.00
CA PRO A 49 5.78 0.29 -16.99
C PRO A 49 6.99 0.59 -16.12
N ARG A 50 7.47 -0.43 -15.41
CA ARG A 50 8.53 -0.33 -14.42
C ARG A 50 9.46 -1.53 -14.48
N SER A 51 10.72 -1.30 -14.15
CA SER A 51 11.73 -2.36 -14.08
C SER A 51 11.84 -2.90 -12.65
N LEU A 52 10.73 -3.46 -12.13
CA LEU A 52 10.71 -4.13 -10.83
C LEU A 52 10.77 -5.64 -10.99
N ALA A 53 11.32 -6.33 -10.00
CA ALA A 53 11.21 -7.77 -9.91
C ALA A 53 9.74 -8.16 -9.74
N VAL A 54 9.31 -9.24 -10.39
CA VAL A 54 7.94 -9.74 -10.29
C VAL A 54 7.79 -10.60 -9.04
N ALA A 55 6.81 -10.28 -8.20
CA ALA A 55 6.40 -11.10 -7.06
C ALA A 55 5.15 -11.92 -7.41
N ASN A 56 5.21 -13.23 -7.18
CA ASN A 56 4.03 -14.06 -7.14
C ASN A 56 3.38 -13.95 -5.76
N LEU A 57 2.28 -13.19 -5.62
CA LEU A 57 1.65 -12.92 -4.32
C LEU A 57 1.26 -14.20 -3.56
N LYS A 58 0.95 -15.30 -4.22
CA LYS A 58 0.60 -16.56 -3.56
C LYS A 58 1.79 -17.21 -2.85
N ASN A 59 2.97 -17.17 -3.46
CA ASN A 59 4.16 -17.88 -2.99
C ASN A 59 5.24 -16.97 -2.38
N TRP A 60 5.09 -15.65 -2.52
CA TRP A 60 6.03 -14.69 -1.98
C TRP A 60 6.12 -14.79 -0.46
N ARG A 61 7.29 -14.44 0.08
CA ARG A 61 7.55 -14.39 1.52
C ARG A 61 8.43 -13.17 1.83
N PRO A 62 8.19 -12.47 2.94
CA PRO A 62 9.07 -11.41 3.41
C PRO A 62 10.51 -11.91 3.53
N ALA A 63 11.46 -11.01 3.26
CA ALA A 63 12.86 -11.32 3.47
C ALA A 63 13.06 -11.75 4.93
N ARG A 64 13.71 -12.90 5.15
CA ARG A 64 14.08 -13.32 6.50
C ARG A 64 15.05 -12.28 7.05
N ARG A 65 14.65 -11.60 8.12
CA ARG A 65 15.53 -10.70 8.86
C ARG A 65 16.69 -11.54 9.37
N GLY A 66 17.91 -11.21 8.95
CA GLY A 66 19.13 -11.80 9.50
C GLY A 66 19.17 -11.58 11.01
N SER A 67 19.88 -12.45 11.73
CA SER A 67 20.18 -12.20 13.14
C SER A 67 20.92 -10.86 13.25
N ALA A 68 20.59 -10.02 14.24
CA ALA A 68 21.26 -8.74 14.51
C ALA A 68 22.78 -8.88 14.76
N LEU A 69 23.28 -10.11 14.86
CA LEU A 69 24.69 -10.45 15.06
C LEU A 69 25.41 -10.85 13.75
N GLU A 70 24.71 -11.03 12.64
CA GLU A 70 25.27 -11.64 11.42
C GLU A 70 25.32 -10.71 10.20
N ASP A 71 24.61 -9.57 10.20
CA ASP A 71 24.62 -8.66 9.05
C ASP A 71 24.27 -7.23 9.51
N ASP A 72 25.23 -6.30 9.41
CA ASP A 72 25.04 -4.87 9.70
C ASP A 72 24.36 -4.15 8.51
N THR A 73 24.05 -4.90 7.46
CA THR A 73 23.35 -4.45 6.26
C THR A 73 21.98 -5.10 6.21
N ALA A 74 21.01 -4.54 6.95
CA ALA A 74 19.61 -4.84 6.68
C ALA A 74 19.32 -4.52 5.21
N PRO A 75 18.63 -5.40 4.45
CA PRO A 75 18.39 -5.17 3.03
C PRO A 75 17.59 -3.88 2.84
N ASP A 76 17.97 -3.06 1.86
CA ASP A 76 17.23 -1.83 1.50
C ASP A 76 15.75 -2.11 1.22
N VAL A 77 14.92 -1.07 1.24
CA VAL A 77 13.48 -1.20 0.97
C VAL A 77 13.26 -1.78 -0.44
N GLN A 78 12.69 -2.98 -0.48
CA GLN A 78 12.48 -3.76 -1.69
C GLN A 78 11.10 -3.50 -2.29
N LEU A 79 11.07 -3.36 -3.62
CA LEU A 79 9.86 -3.08 -4.39
C LEU A 79 9.65 -4.20 -5.42
N PHE A 80 8.44 -4.75 -5.47
CA PHE A 80 8.08 -5.78 -6.43
C PHE A 80 6.80 -5.41 -7.18
N ASP A 81 6.78 -5.74 -8.48
CA ASP A 81 5.56 -5.75 -9.26
C ASP A 81 4.75 -7.00 -8.95
N ALA A 82 3.49 -6.84 -8.60
CA ALA A 82 2.60 -7.94 -8.25
C ALA A 82 1.40 -8.08 -9.19
N GLY A 83 1.42 -7.41 -10.36
CA GLY A 83 0.32 -7.46 -11.33
C GLY A 83 -0.96 -6.84 -10.78
N GLY A 84 -1.17 -5.54 -11.05
CA GLY A 84 -2.28 -4.78 -10.44
C GLY A 84 -2.00 -4.32 -9.00
N ALA A 85 -0.81 -4.61 -8.48
CA ALA A 85 -0.32 -4.08 -7.20
C ALA A 85 1.19 -3.88 -7.19
N ILE A 86 1.65 -3.11 -6.21
CA ILE A 86 3.04 -3.07 -5.78
C ILE A 86 3.14 -3.68 -4.38
N LEU A 87 4.13 -4.54 -4.21
CA LEU A 87 4.53 -5.06 -2.91
C LEU A 87 5.80 -4.34 -2.45
N ILE A 88 5.80 -3.85 -1.22
CA ILE A 88 6.91 -3.15 -0.58
C ILE A 88 7.28 -3.91 0.69
N ASP A 89 8.52 -4.38 0.76
CA ASP A 89 9.08 -5.04 1.95
C ASP A 89 10.26 -4.23 2.46
N ALA A 90 10.26 -3.93 3.76
CA ALA A 90 11.22 -3.05 4.37
C ALA A 90 11.65 -3.58 5.75
N PRO A 91 12.94 -3.47 6.13
CA PRO A 91 13.39 -3.88 7.45
C PRO A 91 12.65 -3.17 8.58
N GLY A 92 12.30 -3.92 9.62
CA GLY A 92 11.60 -3.38 10.79
C GLY A 92 10.13 -3.03 10.58
N GLU A 93 9.66 -2.93 9.34
CA GLU A 93 8.30 -2.53 9.00
C GLU A 93 7.41 -3.75 8.66
N LYS A 94 6.10 -3.54 8.65
CA LYS A 94 5.16 -4.50 8.06
C LYS A 94 5.27 -4.46 6.55
N THR A 95 5.03 -5.58 5.87
CA THR A 95 4.92 -5.61 4.42
C THR A 95 3.72 -4.77 3.98
N LEU A 96 3.91 -3.92 2.97
CA LEU A 96 2.90 -3.03 2.43
C LEU A 96 2.51 -3.49 1.01
N LEU A 97 1.21 -3.64 0.75
CA LEU A 97 0.67 -3.92 -0.58
C LEU A 97 -0.20 -2.74 -1.04
N ILE A 98 0.18 -2.11 -2.14
CA ILE A 98 -0.56 -1.02 -2.78
C ILE A 98 -1.30 -1.60 -3.98
N VAL A 99 -2.63 -1.62 -3.92
CA VAL A 99 -3.47 -2.26 -4.96
C VAL A 99 -4.10 -1.20 -5.85
N THR A 100 -3.78 -1.25 -7.15
CA THR A 100 -4.30 -0.33 -8.16
C THR A 100 -5.21 -1.00 -9.20
N GLY A 101 -5.20 -2.34 -9.24
CA GLY A 101 -5.98 -3.17 -10.16
C GLY A 101 -6.50 -4.44 -9.49
N ASP A 102 -6.94 -5.39 -10.30
CA ASP A 102 -7.27 -6.74 -9.82
C ASP A 102 -5.97 -7.50 -9.55
N VAL A 103 -5.94 -8.25 -8.44
CA VAL A 103 -4.76 -9.02 -8.00
C VAL A 103 -5.15 -10.48 -7.78
N GLU A 104 -4.19 -11.38 -8.00
CA GLU A 104 -4.36 -12.78 -7.59
C GLU A 104 -4.40 -12.92 -6.06
N ALA A 105 -5.03 -14.00 -5.58
CA ALA A 105 -5.14 -14.27 -4.15
C ALA A 105 -3.75 -14.39 -3.49
N PRO A 106 -3.46 -13.61 -2.43
CA PRO A 106 -2.17 -13.63 -1.77
C PRO A 106 -1.99 -14.87 -0.88
N GLY A 107 -0.74 -15.16 -0.53
CA GLY A 107 -0.37 -16.16 0.45
C GLY A 107 -0.55 -15.67 1.89
N ARG A 108 -0.24 -16.54 2.87
CA ARG A 108 -0.41 -16.25 4.31
C ARG A 108 0.36 -15.03 4.85
N TRP A 109 1.35 -14.52 4.13
CA TRP A 109 2.07 -13.31 4.53
C TRP A 109 1.13 -12.08 4.63
N ILE A 110 0.01 -12.10 3.89
CA ILE A 110 -0.97 -11.00 3.91
C ILE A 110 -1.56 -10.76 5.29
N LEU A 111 -1.65 -11.81 6.13
CA LEU A 111 -2.25 -11.76 7.47
C LEU A 111 -1.54 -10.78 8.41
N ASP A 112 -0.28 -10.43 8.13
CA ASP A 112 0.50 -9.45 8.88
C ASP A 112 0.73 -8.13 8.12
N ALA A 113 0.26 -8.05 6.88
CA ALA A 113 0.50 -6.94 5.96
C ALA A 113 -0.47 -5.77 6.17
N VAL A 114 -0.04 -4.61 5.66
CA VAL A 114 -0.86 -3.42 5.45
C VAL A 114 -1.23 -3.38 3.97
N VAL A 115 -2.52 -3.25 3.66
CA VAL A 115 -3.00 -3.17 2.28
C VAL A 115 -3.68 -1.83 2.04
N VAL A 116 -3.28 -1.11 1.00
CA VAL A 116 -3.91 0.15 0.58
C VAL A 116 -4.69 -0.06 -0.70
N LEU A 117 -5.98 0.29 -0.68
CA LEU A 117 -6.85 0.31 -1.85
C LEU A 117 -7.15 1.77 -2.23
N PHE A 118 -7.12 2.06 -3.53
CA PHE A 118 -7.55 3.35 -4.07
C PHE A 118 -8.79 3.19 -4.96
N GLY A 119 -9.58 4.25 -5.06
CA GLY A 119 -10.60 4.38 -6.09
C GLY A 119 -11.89 5.00 -5.59
N ASP A 120 -12.91 4.93 -6.45
CA ASP A 120 -14.29 5.21 -6.09
C ASP A 120 -14.90 4.09 -5.23
N GLY A 121 -16.12 4.30 -4.74
CA GLY A 121 -16.77 3.36 -3.84
C GLY A 121 -16.91 1.96 -4.44
N GLU A 122 -17.23 1.85 -5.73
CA GLU A 122 -17.36 0.56 -6.41
C GLU A 122 -16.03 -0.20 -6.45
N ALA A 123 -14.95 0.47 -6.83
CA ALA A 123 -13.61 -0.12 -6.88
C ALA A 123 -13.13 -0.54 -5.48
N LEU A 124 -13.35 0.29 -4.46
CA LEU A 124 -12.99 -0.01 -3.07
C LEU A 124 -13.75 -1.23 -2.55
N MET A 125 -15.08 -1.27 -2.73
CA MET A 125 -15.92 -2.40 -2.31
C MET A 125 -15.53 -3.69 -3.03
N ARG A 126 -15.41 -3.66 -4.36
CA ARG A 126 -15.08 -4.85 -5.16
C ARG A 126 -13.74 -5.46 -4.74
N ARG A 127 -12.69 -4.63 -4.62
CA ARG A 127 -11.35 -5.08 -4.23
C ARG A 127 -11.31 -5.50 -2.76
N GLY A 128 -11.95 -4.76 -1.88
CA GLY A 128 -12.06 -5.08 -0.45
C GLY A 128 -12.70 -6.44 -0.21
N ARG A 129 -13.85 -6.72 -0.87
CA ARG A 129 -14.51 -8.03 -0.81
C ARG A 129 -13.64 -9.16 -1.34
N GLY A 130 -12.98 -8.94 -2.48
CA GLY A 130 -12.09 -9.94 -3.07
C GLY A 130 -10.94 -10.32 -2.12
N LEU A 131 -10.37 -9.33 -1.44
CA LEU A 131 -9.29 -9.54 -0.49
C LEU A 131 -9.78 -10.21 0.80
N LEU A 132 -10.81 -9.64 1.45
CA LEU A 132 -11.35 -10.12 2.72
C LEU A 132 -11.98 -11.52 2.59
N GLY A 133 -12.57 -11.84 1.43
CA GLY A 133 -13.14 -13.16 1.16
C GLY A 133 -12.11 -14.29 0.94
N THR A 134 -10.81 -13.99 0.99
CA THR A 134 -9.73 -15.00 0.83
C THR A 134 -8.90 -15.14 2.10
N LEU A 135 -7.96 -14.22 2.31
CA LEU A 135 -7.14 -14.12 3.52
C LEU A 135 -7.11 -12.65 3.95
N PRO A 136 -7.87 -12.27 5.00
CA PRO A 136 -7.98 -10.88 5.42
C PRO A 136 -6.63 -10.34 5.93
N PRO A 137 -6.19 -9.14 5.49
CA PRO A 137 -4.93 -8.57 5.93
C PRO A 137 -4.99 -8.09 7.38
N LYS A 138 -3.83 -7.77 7.98
CA LYS A 138 -3.85 -7.17 9.33
C LYS A 138 -4.54 -5.80 9.33
N VAL A 139 -4.22 -5.01 8.31
CA VAL A 139 -4.75 -3.65 8.14
C VAL A 139 -5.19 -3.48 6.69
N LEU A 140 -6.40 -2.98 6.50
CA LEU A 140 -6.93 -2.54 5.21
C LEU A 140 -7.17 -1.04 5.26
N VAL A 141 -6.50 -0.30 4.38
CA VAL A 141 -6.53 1.15 4.29
C VAL A 141 -7.26 1.54 3.00
N LEU A 142 -8.28 2.38 3.12
CA LEU A 142 -9.05 2.89 1.98
C LEU A 142 -8.67 4.34 1.70
N ALA A 143 -8.29 4.63 0.46
CA ALA A 143 -7.97 5.95 -0.05
C ALA A 143 -8.93 6.30 -1.19
N GLY A 144 -9.92 7.13 -0.89
CA GLY A 144 -10.97 7.56 -1.81
C GLY A 144 -11.66 8.81 -1.28
N GLU A 145 -12.59 9.36 -2.05
CA GLU A 145 -13.38 10.51 -1.59
C GLU A 145 -14.28 10.11 -0.42
N ALA A 146 -14.60 11.06 0.46
CA ALA A 146 -15.21 10.76 1.76
C ALA A 146 -16.51 9.92 1.65
N GLY A 147 -17.38 10.24 0.70
CA GLY A 147 -18.62 9.48 0.48
C GLY A 147 -18.39 8.07 -0.07
N ASP A 148 -17.36 7.89 -0.90
CA ASP A 148 -16.97 6.58 -1.43
C ASP A 148 -16.41 5.68 -0.34
N VAL A 149 -15.58 6.26 0.53
CA VAL A 149 -15.01 5.56 1.69
C VAL A 149 -16.10 5.18 2.68
N GLU A 150 -17.04 6.09 3.00
CA GLU A 150 -18.16 5.79 3.89
C GLU A 150 -19.02 4.62 3.37
N ALA A 151 -19.34 4.63 2.07
CA ALA A 151 -20.07 3.53 1.43
C ALA A 151 -19.30 2.21 1.51
N ALA A 152 -17.99 2.23 1.24
CA ALA A 152 -17.14 1.04 1.35
C ALA A 152 -17.01 0.54 2.79
N PHE A 153 -16.95 1.42 3.79
CA PHE A 153 -16.95 1.04 5.20
C PHE A 153 -18.22 0.29 5.59
N ALA A 154 -19.39 0.77 5.17
CA ALA A 154 -20.66 0.11 5.43
C ALA A 154 -20.70 -1.29 4.80
N ASP A 155 -20.19 -1.42 3.58
CA ASP A 155 -20.19 -2.66 2.80
C ASP A 155 -19.24 -3.73 3.34
N LEU A 156 -18.03 -3.34 3.76
CA LEU A 156 -16.97 -4.26 4.15
C LEU A 156 -17.03 -4.69 5.62
N ARG A 157 -17.82 -4.00 6.44
CA ARG A 157 -17.84 -4.17 7.91
C ARG A 157 -18.06 -5.61 8.37
N GLU A 158 -18.92 -6.35 7.70
CA GLU A 158 -19.26 -7.73 8.08
C GLU A 158 -18.19 -8.75 7.67
N LEU A 159 -17.20 -8.35 6.87
CA LEU A 159 -16.13 -9.20 6.32
C LEU A 159 -14.78 -9.00 7.02
N LEU A 160 -14.71 -8.13 8.04
CA LEU A 160 -13.42 -7.69 8.58
C LEU A 160 -12.67 -8.76 9.39
N GLU A 161 -13.34 -9.73 10.00
CA GLU A 161 -12.71 -10.66 10.94
C GLU A 161 -11.78 -9.92 11.94
N ASP A 162 -10.46 -10.10 11.86
CA ASP A 162 -9.44 -9.43 12.68
C ASP A 162 -8.71 -8.26 11.95
N THR A 163 -9.18 -7.87 10.76
CA THR A 163 -8.66 -6.75 9.96
C THR A 163 -9.06 -5.41 10.57
N ALA A 164 -8.07 -4.56 10.83
CA ALA A 164 -8.32 -3.15 11.09
C ALA A 164 -8.64 -2.43 9.77
N LEU A 165 -9.83 -1.84 9.67
CA LEU A 165 -10.24 -1.02 8.54
C LEU A 165 -10.00 0.46 8.85
N LEU A 166 -9.19 1.13 8.02
CA LEU A 166 -8.78 2.52 8.18
C LEU A 166 -9.11 3.33 6.92
N ALA A 167 -9.46 4.60 7.11
CA ALA A 167 -9.65 5.57 6.04
C ALA A 167 -8.44 6.50 5.98
N MET A 168 -8.03 6.88 4.76
CA MET A 168 -7.11 8.00 4.57
C MET A 168 -7.89 9.26 4.24
N GLU A 169 -7.62 10.31 4.99
CA GLU A 169 -8.04 11.66 4.64
C GLU A 169 -6.95 12.33 3.82
N LYS A 170 -7.36 13.08 2.79
CA LYS A 170 -6.44 13.74 1.89
C LYS A 170 -5.59 14.78 2.65
N GLY A 171 -4.28 14.73 2.46
CA GLY A 171 -3.30 15.59 3.13
C GLY A 171 -3.00 15.22 4.59
N LEU A 172 -3.75 14.28 5.18
CA LEU A 172 -3.47 13.81 6.55
C LEU A 172 -2.58 12.57 6.52
N ALA A 173 -1.66 12.53 7.48
CA ALA A 173 -0.80 11.39 7.65
C ALA A 173 -1.44 10.34 8.56
N LEU A 174 -1.39 9.10 8.10
CA LEU A 174 -1.77 7.90 8.83
C LEU A 174 -0.50 7.16 9.25
N GLU A 175 -0.36 6.90 10.55
CA GLU A 175 0.73 6.09 11.10
C GLU A 175 0.23 4.68 11.42
N ILE A 176 1.02 3.68 11.04
CA ILE A 176 0.74 2.25 11.20
C ILE A 176 1.90 1.57 11.92
#